data_AF-A0A522DF76-F1
#
_entry.id   AF-A0A522DF76-F1
#
_cell.length_a   1.000
_cell.length_b   1.000
_cell.length_c   1.000
_cell.angle_alpha   90.00
_cell.angle_beta   90.00
_cell.angle_gamma   90.00
#
_symmetry.space_group_name_H-M   'P 1'
#
loop_
_entity.id
_entity.type
_entity.pdbx_description
1 polymer ?
#
loop_
_entity_poly.entity_id
_entity_poly.type
_entity_poly.pdbx_seq_one_letter_code
_entity_poly.pdbx_strand_id
1 'polypeptide(L)'
;MKRLLEVRITRWPVKLAYVLSAYAIGIPFAWLIPDRVLGEPISTVLTLVAAWYGTRVFRGHGEPVAPKRAWWRMTAWRRASGWIGGLSLYGVMSYVYQIAHPASHSGDHSRAFSIGDGMSLLTLAILAFFYLNSWLQLYRIPTPPRAVNDETLLKSPARPVK
;
A
#
# COMPACT_ATOMS: atom_id res chain seq x y z
N MET A 1 8.69 1.73 -30.11
CA MET A 1 7.63 1.25 -29.19
C MET A 1 7.99 1.66 -27.77
N LYS A 2 7.39 2.74 -27.23
CA LYS A 2 7.62 3.17 -25.85
C LYS A 2 7.04 2.11 -24.91
N ARG A 3 7.88 1.50 -24.07
CA ARG A 3 7.45 0.43 -23.15
C ARG A 3 6.43 1.05 -22.18
N LEU A 4 5.25 0.44 -22.05
CA LEU A 4 4.21 0.85 -21.08
C LEU A 4 4.75 0.96 -19.63
N LEU A 5 5.90 0.36 -19.35
CA LEU A 5 6.66 0.44 -18.10
C LEU A 5 7.35 1.80 -17.84
N GLU A 6 7.35 2.75 -18.80
CA GLU A 6 7.92 4.10 -18.61
C GLU A 6 6.91 5.13 -18.06
N VAL A 7 5.64 4.75 -17.91
CA VAL A 7 4.64 5.63 -17.28
C VAL A 7 5.08 5.91 -15.84
N ARG A 8 5.24 7.20 -15.52
CA ARG A 8 5.76 7.69 -14.25
C ARG A 8 4.69 8.43 -13.47
N ILE A 9 4.42 7.99 -12.23
CA ILE A 9 3.53 8.70 -11.32
C ILE A 9 4.36 9.24 -10.16
N THR A 10 4.71 10.52 -10.23
CA THR A 10 5.50 11.22 -9.20
C THR A 10 4.63 12.04 -8.25
N ARG A 11 3.55 12.65 -8.77
CA ARG A 11 2.62 13.48 -8.02
C ARG A 11 1.81 12.64 -7.03
N TRP A 12 1.84 13.01 -5.75
CA TRP A 12 1.05 12.37 -4.69
C TRP A 12 -0.46 12.23 -5.04
N PRO A 13 -1.16 13.26 -5.57
CA PRO A 13 -2.58 13.11 -5.90
C PRO A 13 -2.84 12.06 -6.99
N VAL A 14 -1.92 11.89 -7.94
CA VAL A 14 -2.06 10.87 -9.00
C VAL A 14 -1.79 9.47 -8.44
N LYS A 15 -0.90 9.33 -7.45
CA LYS A 15 -0.71 8.06 -6.73
C LYS A 15 -1.97 7.68 -5.96
N LEU A 16 -2.57 8.65 -5.26
CA LEU A 16 -3.82 8.44 -4.54
C LEU A 16 -4.95 8.07 -5.51
N ALA A 17 -5.10 8.82 -6.61
CA ALA A 17 -6.09 8.52 -7.64
C ALA A 17 -5.90 7.11 -8.21
N TYR A 18 -4.66 6.68 -8.50
CA TYR A 18 -4.38 5.31 -8.95
C TYR A 18 -4.84 4.26 -7.94
N VAL A 19 -4.50 4.41 -6.65
CA VAL A 19 -4.90 3.46 -5.61
C VAL A 19 -6.42 3.42 -5.49
N LEU A 20 -7.07 4.59 -5.43
CA LEU A 20 -8.53 4.67 -5.38
C LEU A 20 -9.17 4.04 -6.61
N SER A 21 -8.61 4.24 -7.81
CA SER A 21 -9.10 3.62 -9.04
C SER A 21 -8.96 2.11 -9.01
N ALA A 22 -7.82 1.59 -8.53
CA ALA A 22 -7.60 0.16 -8.42
C ALA A 22 -8.62 -0.51 -7.49
N TYR A 23 -8.91 0.09 -6.33
CA TYR A 23 -9.96 -0.39 -5.43
C TYR A 23 -11.36 -0.18 -6.01
N ALA A 24 -11.64 0.98 -6.61
CA ALA A 24 -12.94 1.32 -7.19
C ALA A 24 -13.26 0.50 -8.44
N ILE A 25 -12.27 -0.13 -9.10
CA ILE A 25 -12.50 -1.10 -10.18
C ILE A 25 -12.71 -2.49 -9.58
N GLY A 26 -11.88 -2.92 -8.62
CA GLY A 26 -11.98 -4.26 -8.02
C GLY A 26 -13.33 -4.54 -7.35
N ILE A 27 -13.91 -3.55 -6.68
CA ILE A 27 -15.20 -3.68 -5.99
C ILE A 27 -16.37 -3.96 -6.97
N PRO A 28 -16.70 -3.10 -7.95
CA PRO A 28 -17.79 -3.33 -8.91
C PRO A 28 -17.53 -4.51 -9.84
N PHE A 29 -16.28 -4.87 -10.12
CA PHE A 29 -15.98 -6.02 -10.98
C PHE A 29 -16.50 -7.33 -10.39
N ALA A 30 -16.48 -7.49 -9.06
CA ALA A 30 -17.06 -8.64 -8.37
C ALA A 30 -18.60 -8.70 -8.50
N TRP A 31 -19.27 -7.55 -8.69
CA TRP A 31 -20.72 -7.49 -8.89
C TRP A 31 -21.15 -7.72 -10.34
N LEU A 32 -20.22 -7.54 -11.30
CA LEU A 32 -20.47 -7.74 -12.73
C LEU A 32 -20.35 -9.20 -13.17
N ILE A 33 -19.72 -10.06 -12.36
CA ILE A 33 -19.58 -11.49 -12.64
C ILE A 33 -20.66 -12.23 -11.85
N PRO A 34 -21.66 -12.84 -12.52
CA PRO A 34 -22.76 -13.53 -11.84
C PRO A 34 -22.29 -14.72 -11.00
N ASP A 35 -21.21 -15.36 -11.45
CA ASP A 35 -20.56 -16.46 -10.74
C ASP A 35 -19.59 -15.92 -9.69
N ARG A 36 -20.05 -15.94 -8.43
CA ARG A 36 -19.25 -15.51 -7.27
C ARG A 36 -18.00 -16.37 -7.07
N VAL A 37 -18.02 -17.63 -7.51
CA VAL A 37 -16.87 -18.55 -7.39
C VAL A 37 -15.70 -18.07 -8.25
N LEU A 38 -15.97 -17.42 -9.37
CA LEU A 38 -14.94 -16.86 -10.26
C LEU A 38 -14.70 -15.36 -10.03
N GLY A 39 -15.73 -14.61 -9.66
CA GLY A 39 -15.64 -13.15 -9.51
C GLY A 39 -14.67 -12.71 -8.41
N GLU A 40 -14.68 -13.38 -7.26
CA GLU A 40 -13.84 -13.01 -6.12
C GLU A 40 -12.36 -13.31 -6.35
N PRO A 41 -11.94 -14.52 -6.79
CA PRO A 41 -10.53 -14.78 -7.11
C PRO A 41 -9.98 -13.82 -8.16
N ILE A 42 -10.77 -13.49 -9.19
CA ILE A 42 -10.34 -12.55 -10.24
C ILE A 42 -10.15 -11.15 -9.65
N SER A 43 -11.08 -10.67 -8.83
CA SER A 43 -10.94 -9.37 -8.15
C SER A 43 -9.72 -9.31 -7.24
N THR A 44 -9.46 -10.38 -6.47
CA THR A 44 -8.26 -10.52 -5.65
C THR A 44 -6.99 -10.46 -6.49
N VAL A 45 -6.91 -11.25 -7.57
CA VAL A 45 -5.74 -11.25 -8.47
C VAL A 45 -5.54 -9.87 -9.10
N LEU A 46 -6.59 -9.22 -9.58
CA LEU A 46 -6.52 -7.88 -10.13
C LEU A 46 -6.03 -6.86 -9.10
N THR A 47 -6.51 -6.94 -7.86
CA THR A 47 -6.10 -6.05 -6.77
C THR A 47 -4.61 -6.23 -6.44
N LEU A 48 -4.16 -7.49 -6.34
CA LEU A 48 -2.76 -7.81 -6.07
C LEU A 48 -1.85 -7.39 -7.24
N VAL A 49 -2.28 -7.61 -8.49
CA VAL A 49 -1.55 -7.17 -9.69
C VAL A 49 -1.49 -5.65 -9.76
N ALA A 50 -2.57 -4.94 -9.46
CA ALA A 50 -2.60 -3.48 -9.43
C ALA A 50 -1.70 -2.91 -8.33
N ALA A 51 -1.69 -3.52 -7.13
CA ALA A 51 -0.77 -3.17 -6.06
C ALA A 51 0.69 -3.43 -6.46
N TRP A 52 0.97 -4.59 -7.06
CA TRP A 52 2.28 -4.96 -7.57
C TRP A 52 2.76 -4.01 -8.67
N TYR A 53 1.88 -3.63 -9.61
CA TYR A 53 2.19 -2.69 -10.67
C TYR A 53 2.44 -1.28 -10.12
N GLY A 54 1.67 -0.85 -9.12
CA GLY A 54 1.90 0.40 -8.40
C GLY A 54 3.31 0.51 -7.84
N THR A 55 3.92 -0.60 -7.39
CA THR A 55 5.32 -0.61 -6.92
C THR A 55 6.34 -0.23 -7.97
N ARG A 56 6.03 -0.49 -9.25
CA ARG A 56 6.92 -0.28 -10.38
C ARG A 56 6.77 1.13 -10.93
N VAL A 57 5.55 1.66 -10.91
CA VAL A 57 5.17 2.95 -11.50
C VAL A 57 5.36 4.12 -10.52
N PHE A 58 5.21 3.89 -9.22
CA PHE A 58 5.39 4.95 -8.21
C PHE A 58 6.87 5.22 -7.95
N ARG A 59 7.30 6.45 -8.23
CA ARG A 59 8.68 6.91 -7.99
C ARG A 59 8.73 8.15 -7.10
N GLY A 60 9.81 8.30 -6.34
CA GLY A 60 10.14 9.55 -5.65
C GLY A 60 10.51 10.65 -6.64
N HIS A 61 10.43 11.92 -6.23
CA HIS A 61 10.91 13.03 -7.04
C HIS A 61 12.45 12.94 -7.13
N GLY A 62 13.02 12.85 -8.34
CA GLY A 62 14.47 12.75 -8.57
C GLY A 62 15.11 11.37 -8.36
N GLU A 63 14.33 10.30 -8.15
CA GLU A 63 14.89 8.96 -7.94
C GLU A 63 15.37 8.32 -9.26
N PRO A 64 16.61 7.78 -9.35
CA PRO A 64 17.15 7.22 -10.59
C PRO A 64 16.35 5.98 -11.08
N VAL A 65 16.26 5.85 -12.41
CA VAL A 65 15.40 4.86 -13.10
C VAL A 65 15.89 3.41 -12.85
N ALA A 66 17.21 3.23 -12.79
CA ALA A 66 17.89 1.99 -12.42
C ALA A 66 18.58 2.19 -11.05
N PRO A 67 18.62 1.17 -10.16
CA PRO A 67 18.27 -0.25 -10.34
C PRO A 67 16.78 -0.59 -10.07
N LYS A 68 16.42 -1.88 -10.22
CA LYS A 68 15.11 -2.41 -9.79
C LYS A 68 14.89 -2.03 -8.32
N ARG A 69 13.82 -1.26 -8.08
CA ARG A 69 13.43 -0.86 -6.74
C ARG A 69 13.09 -2.11 -5.93
N ALA A 70 13.71 -2.26 -4.76
CA ALA A 70 13.36 -3.37 -3.88
C ALA A 70 11.89 -3.22 -3.48
N TRP A 71 11.15 -4.32 -3.49
CA TRP A 71 9.69 -4.35 -3.35
C TRP A 71 9.21 -3.64 -2.07
N TRP A 72 10.00 -3.67 -1.00
CA TRP A 72 9.72 -3.03 0.29
C TRP A 72 9.82 -1.48 0.25
N ARG A 73 10.36 -0.85 -0.82
CA ARG A 73 10.34 0.63 -0.99
C ARG A 73 9.06 1.14 -1.64
N MET A 74 8.05 0.30 -1.83
CA MET A 74 6.73 0.58 -2.44
C MET A 74 6.22 2.02 -2.26
N THR A 75 6.12 2.51 -1.02
CA THR A 75 5.52 3.81 -0.70
C THR A 75 6.53 4.97 -0.64
N ALA A 76 7.84 4.68 -0.61
CA ALA A 76 8.90 5.64 -0.25
C ALA A 76 8.69 6.36 1.10
N TRP A 77 7.62 6.07 1.83
CA TRP A 77 7.12 6.91 2.91
C TRP A 77 6.66 6.04 4.08
N ARG A 78 7.46 6.09 5.15
CA ARG A 78 7.28 5.27 6.35
C ARG A 78 5.87 5.39 6.91
N ARG A 79 5.34 6.62 7.05
CA ARG A 79 4.01 6.85 7.63
C ARG A 79 2.91 6.20 6.79
N ALA A 80 2.95 6.34 5.47
CA ALA A 80 1.96 5.72 4.60
C ALA A 80 2.00 4.18 4.65
N SER A 81 3.19 3.56 4.64
CA SER A 81 3.30 2.11 4.82
C SER A 81 2.74 1.64 6.15
N GLY A 82 3.00 2.38 7.24
CA GLY A 82 2.46 2.07 8.56
C GLY A 82 0.93 2.14 8.60
N TRP A 83 0.34 3.21 8.05
CA TRP A 83 -1.12 3.37 7.99
C TRP A 83 -1.80 2.29 7.14
N ILE A 84 -1.29 2.02 5.94
CA ILE A 84 -1.88 1.01 5.05
C ILE A 84 -1.72 -0.41 5.64
N GLY A 85 -0.53 -0.71 6.19
CA GLY A 85 -0.26 -1.99 6.85
C GLY A 85 -1.13 -2.19 8.09
N GLY A 86 -1.27 -1.16 8.92
CA GLY A 86 -2.11 -1.17 10.12
C GLY A 86 -3.60 -1.31 9.78
N LEU A 87 -4.09 -0.60 8.77
CA LEU A 87 -5.47 -0.73 8.29
C LEU A 87 -5.74 -2.15 7.74
N SER A 88 -4.80 -2.71 6.99
CA SER A 88 -4.92 -4.07 6.46
C SER A 88 -4.92 -5.11 7.60
N LEU A 89 -4.04 -4.95 8.59
CA LEU A 89 -3.99 -5.80 9.78
C LEU A 89 -5.27 -5.71 10.61
N TYR A 90 -5.81 -4.50 10.80
CA TYR A 90 -7.11 -4.29 11.43
C TYR A 90 -8.22 -5.03 10.68
N GLY A 91 -8.21 -4.98 9.34
CA GLY A 91 -9.12 -5.78 8.51
C GLY A 91 -9.02 -7.28 8.78
N VAL A 92 -7.79 -7.83 8.86
CA VAL A 92 -7.57 -9.25 9.21
C VAL A 92 -8.15 -9.55 10.59
N MET A 93 -7.86 -8.74 11.61
CA MET A 93 -8.36 -8.93 12.97
C MET A 93 -9.90 -8.84 13.03
N SER A 94 -10.50 -7.94 12.26
CA SER A 94 -11.96 -7.83 12.14
C SER A 94 -12.59 -9.10 11.56
N TYR A 95 -11.99 -9.69 10.50
CA TYR A 95 -12.46 -10.96 9.96
C TYR A 95 -12.30 -12.12 10.95
N VAL A 96 -11.14 -12.24 11.59
CA VAL A 96 -10.89 -13.28 12.61
C VAL A 96 -11.88 -13.16 13.76
N TYR A 97 -12.15 -11.93 14.22
CA TYR A 97 -13.12 -11.68 15.28
C TYR A 97 -14.53 -12.12 14.88
N GLN A 98 -14.97 -11.82 13.66
CA GLN A 98 -16.26 -12.25 13.13
C GLN A 98 -16.40 -13.78 13.08
N ILE A 99 -15.36 -14.49 12.62
CA ILE A 99 -15.35 -15.96 12.57
C ILE A 99 -15.37 -16.56 13.99
N ALA A 100 -14.64 -15.95 14.93
CA ALA A 100 -14.59 -16.42 16.31
C ALA A 100 -15.86 -16.11 17.12
N HIS A 101 -16.63 -15.07 16.74
CA HIS A 101 -17.81 -14.60 17.47
C HIS A 101 -19.04 -14.46 16.55
N PRO A 102 -19.54 -15.56 15.97
CA PRO A 102 -20.66 -15.50 15.03
C PRO A 102 -21.95 -14.94 15.65
N ALA A 103 -22.13 -15.08 16.97
CA ALA A 103 -23.28 -14.57 17.71
C ALA A 103 -23.28 -13.04 17.92
N SER A 104 -22.17 -12.34 17.63
CA SER A 104 -22.07 -10.88 17.80
C SER A 104 -22.77 -10.07 16.68
N HIS A 105 -23.18 -10.74 15.60
CA HIS A 105 -23.92 -10.13 14.49
C HIS A 105 -25.38 -10.57 14.54
N SER A 106 -26.26 -9.63 14.86
CA SER A 106 -27.68 -9.82 15.21
C SER A 106 -28.60 -10.20 14.04
N GLY A 107 -28.23 -11.11 13.14
CA GLY A 107 -29.08 -11.42 11.98
C GLY A 107 -29.00 -12.82 11.38
N ASP A 108 -27.89 -13.55 11.50
CA ASP A 108 -27.80 -14.86 10.85
C ASP A 108 -26.76 -15.74 11.54
N HIS A 109 -27.22 -16.68 12.38
CA HIS A 109 -26.35 -17.58 13.17
C HIS A 109 -25.70 -18.69 12.33
N SER A 110 -25.90 -18.65 11.01
CA SER A 110 -25.50 -19.71 10.08
C SER A 110 -24.63 -19.23 8.92
N ARG A 111 -23.98 -18.06 9.04
CA ARG A 111 -22.99 -17.63 8.04
C ARG A 111 -21.79 -18.58 8.03
N ALA A 112 -21.88 -19.60 7.18
CA ALA A 112 -20.77 -20.47 6.85
C ALA A 112 -19.66 -19.63 6.22
N PHE A 113 -18.41 -19.87 6.66
CA PHE A 113 -17.23 -19.26 6.07
C PHE A 113 -17.23 -19.50 4.56
N SER A 114 -17.33 -18.43 3.78
CA SER A 114 -17.36 -18.53 2.33
C SER A 114 -15.94 -18.51 1.76
N ILE A 115 -15.79 -19.00 0.53
CA ILE A 115 -14.53 -18.89 -0.22
C ILE A 115 -14.09 -17.41 -0.33
N GLY A 116 -15.05 -16.49 -0.46
CA GLY A 116 -14.81 -15.05 -0.51
C GLY A 116 -14.23 -14.45 0.75
N ASP A 117 -14.70 -14.90 1.90
CA ASP A 117 -14.14 -14.50 3.19
C ASP A 117 -12.66 -14.95 3.28
N GLY A 118 -12.38 -16.17 2.83
CA GLY A 118 -11.01 -16.69 2.76
C GLY A 118 -10.10 -15.90 1.81
N MET A 119 -10.58 -15.58 0.61
CA MET A 119 -9.81 -14.79 -0.36
C MET A 119 -9.59 -13.35 0.12
N SER A 120 -10.59 -12.75 0.75
CA SER A 120 -10.49 -11.41 1.34
C SER A 120 -9.47 -11.38 2.49
N LEU A 121 -9.56 -12.36 3.40
CA LEU A 121 -8.62 -12.50 4.51
C LEU A 121 -7.19 -12.74 4.01
N LEU A 122 -7.01 -13.59 3.00
CA LEU A 122 -5.71 -13.84 2.37
C LEU A 122 -5.14 -12.55 1.74
N THR A 123 -5.97 -11.81 1.01
CA THR A 123 -5.58 -10.55 0.38
C THR A 123 -5.12 -9.52 1.42
N LEU A 124 -5.92 -9.34 2.48
CA LEU A 124 -5.60 -8.42 3.58
C LEU A 124 -4.34 -8.85 4.32
N ALA A 125 -4.13 -10.14 4.56
CA ALA A 125 -2.93 -10.67 5.20
C ALA A 125 -1.68 -10.42 4.34
N ILE A 126 -1.76 -10.65 3.02
CA ILE A 126 -0.67 -10.38 2.08
C ILE A 126 -0.33 -8.88 2.06
N LEU A 127 -1.34 -8.01 1.98
CA LEU A 127 -1.13 -6.56 2.00
C LEU A 127 -0.54 -6.11 3.34
N ALA A 128 -1.09 -6.57 4.47
CA ALA A 128 -0.56 -6.27 5.80
C ALA A 128 0.91 -6.67 5.91
N PHE A 129 1.24 -7.89 5.50
CA PHE A 129 2.62 -8.38 5.50
C PHE A 129 3.54 -7.48 4.66
N PHE A 130 3.17 -7.18 3.42
CA PHE A 130 4.01 -6.36 2.53
C PHE A 130 4.20 -4.93 3.03
N TYR A 131 3.13 -4.27 3.48
CA TYR A 131 3.19 -2.88 3.95
C TYR A 131 3.85 -2.75 5.34
N LEU A 132 3.64 -3.70 6.25
CA LEU A 132 4.34 -3.71 7.55
C LEU A 132 5.82 -4.05 7.38
N ASN A 133 6.17 -5.01 6.52
CA ASN A 133 7.58 -5.26 6.21
C ASN A 133 8.23 -4.03 5.56
N SER A 134 7.53 -3.34 4.65
CA SER A 134 7.98 -2.06 4.09
C SER A 134 8.23 -1.01 5.19
N TRP A 135 7.31 -0.88 6.14
CA TRP A 135 7.42 0.04 7.26
C TRP A 135 8.64 -0.26 8.14
N LEU A 136 8.85 -1.52 8.51
CA LEU A 136 10.00 -1.98 9.31
C LEU A 136 11.33 -1.72 8.60
N GLN A 137 11.42 -1.98 7.29
CA GLN A 137 12.65 -1.74 6.54
C GLN A 137 12.94 -0.24 6.37
N LEU A 138 11.92 0.58 6.15
CA LEU A 138 12.08 2.04 6.12
C LEU A 138 12.46 2.62 7.49
N TYR A 139 12.14 1.93 8.59
CA TYR A 139 12.59 2.31 9.92
C TYR A 139 14.11 2.10 10.10
N ARG A 140 14.68 1.11 9.43
CA ARG A 140 16.11 0.77 9.52
C ARG A 140 17.01 1.68 8.68
N ILE A 141 16.45 2.49 7.77
CA ILE A 141 17.22 3.42 6.94
C ILE A 141 17.35 4.74 7.70
N PRO A 142 18.58 5.18 8.03
CA PRO A 142 18.80 6.52 8.58
C PRO A 142 18.25 7.54 7.58
N THR A 143 17.33 8.41 8.03
CA THR A 143 16.97 9.58 7.24
C THR A 143 18.24 10.38 7.00
N PRO A 144 18.65 10.63 5.73
CA PRO A 144 19.78 11.49 5.48
C PRO A 144 19.53 12.81 6.22
N PRO A 145 20.56 13.41 6.86
CA PRO A 145 20.42 14.69 7.53
C PRO A 145 19.68 15.61 6.58
N ARG A 146 18.55 16.18 7.04
CA ARG A 146 17.85 17.22 6.28
C ARG A 146 18.96 18.20 5.91
N ALA A 147 19.24 18.36 4.62
CA ALA A 147 20.24 19.31 4.16
C ALA A 147 19.88 20.62 4.85
N VAL A 148 20.66 20.97 5.87
CA VAL A 148 20.55 22.26 6.53
C VAL A 148 20.83 23.18 5.38
N ASN A 149 19.86 24.00 4.98
CA ASN A 149 20.06 24.98 3.93
C ASN A 149 21.34 25.73 4.31
N ASP A 150 22.45 25.47 3.61
CA ASP A 150 23.77 26.05 3.90
C ASP A 150 23.72 27.60 3.84
N GLU A 151 22.62 28.18 3.34
CA GLU A 151 22.31 29.59 3.47
C GLU A 151 22.28 30.10 4.93
N THR A 152 21.92 29.28 5.93
CA THR A 152 22.02 29.72 7.34
C THR A 152 23.44 29.63 7.89
N LEU A 153 24.30 28.76 7.33
CA LEU A 153 25.72 28.71 7.69
C LEU A 153 26.52 29.82 7.01
N LEU A 154 26.16 30.20 5.78
CA LEU A 154 26.73 31.34 5.06
C LEU A 154 26.29 32.72 5.61
N LYS A 155 25.17 32.79 6.32
CA LYS A 155 24.68 34.04 6.95
C LYS A 155 25.13 34.24 8.39
N SER A 156 26.01 33.38 8.94
CA SER A 156 26.56 33.63 10.28
C SER A 156 27.65 34.70 10.20
N PRO A 157 27.43 35.94 10.71
CA PRO A 157 28.49 36.93 10.75
C PRO A 157 29.60 36.41 11.66
N ALA A 158 30.82 36.35 11.12
CA ALA A 158 32.00 35.92 11.84
C ALA A 158 32.06 36.65 13.20
N ARG A 159 32.01 35.89 14.30
CA ARG A 159 32.19 36.44 15.65
C ARG A 159 33.60 37.03 15.73
N PRO A 160 33.77 38.31 16.07
CA PRO A 160 35.10 38.84 16.34
C PRO A 160 35.66 38.14 17.59
N VAL A 161 36.82 37.50 17.42
CA VAL A 161 37.62 36.95 18.51
C VAL A 161 38.14 38.14 19.33
N LYS A 162 37.82 38.18 20.61
CA LYS A 162 38.41 39.09 21.59
C LYS A 162 39.62 38.44 22.24
#